data_AF-A0A3A4QWM2-F1
#
_entry.id   AF-A0A3A4QWM2-F1
#
_cell.length_a   1.000
_cell.length_b   1.000
_cell.length_c   1.000
_cell.angle_alpha   90.00
_cell.angle_beta   90.00
_cell.angle_gamma   90.00
#
_symmetry.space_group_name_H-M   'P 1'
#
loop_
_entity.id
_entity.type
_entity.pdbx_description
1 polymer ?
#
loop_
_entity_poly.entity_id
_entity_poly.type
_entity_poly.pdbx_seq_one_letter_code
_entity_poly.pdbx_strand_id
1 'polypeptide(L)'
;MELEKYSSAITLSDMEIFVFPDLMFSLVLANIMSPVIWRWKEESSFQKLSNKGQYRKFMRMKQFIMDNFDFNLDLNTWGLTRQDTELQRFANYISPEEITRSNALFGYQGDKYYFDIDIRRHFGLDQYDSDIIPYWKTETVEAMEAFRYRDGYSQGAGECVSLSALYAAASYIMCDIPLEDISMLLTPLHSQNFINMQGGILTNNRRIVTQTMWFNGSEITRKAQRALRNEKVTIVSHISGHIHTLYDDASIDKTVYEDLTKNLEAYLSVKLDLLVFASFLRSSKRYHQYFQFCRDCHGQAKFIEAEVLFYYEHDSKNRICEPSYDKLLEEVEEEDYHCCKLPGRISCEDLRMFIESEPCDVRTAEGRTNLIKFLSGTIPDPETFVNELHEFLHTSPQLPSPNKNYVQTDRLHIPLGMSRQEIIDYLGSMRSRNELADLAFYAWRDVARSSWEPMLKASLERNPVSLSAAKGMNTAQAYNWLLSMPNESIYEGPRLAQPDEVANYKRGDGIEKAMALANIIRHAQPDTLLSLHVNNADVLLKANDAEYRFTSSKQLKKDLSLNTYATIDR
;
A
#
# COMPACT_ATOMS: atom_id res chain seq x y z
N MET A 1 -23.51 2.04 17.81
CA MET A 1 -22.25 1.53 17.25
C MET A 1 -22.61 0.62 16.10
N GLU A 2 -22.14 0.91 14.88
CA GLU A 2 -22.36 0.04 13.73
C GLU A 2 -21.46 -1.19 13.84
N LEU A 3 -21.99 -2.27 14.42
CA LEU A 3 -21.20 -3.45 14.78
C LEU A 3 -20.36 -4.00 13.62
N GLU A 4 -20.87 -3.94 12.39
CA GLU A 4 -20.19 -4.41 11.18
C GLU A 4 -18.93 -3.62 10.84
N LYS A 5 -18.97 -2.28 10.90
CA LYS A 5 -17.79 -1.42 10.69
C LYS A 5 -16.73 -1.67 11.75
N TYR A 6 -17.15 -1.79 13.00
CA TYR A 6 -16.25 -1.99 14.14
C TYR A 6 -15.62 -3.37 14.17
N SER A 7 -16.35 -4.43 13.79
CA SER A 7 -15.76 -5.77 13.65
C SER A 7 -14.81 -5.81 12.45
N SER A 8 -15.08 -5.03 11.41
CA SER A 8 -14.18 -4.86 10.26
C SER A 8 -12.89 -4.12 10.62
N ALA A 9 -12.89 -3.27 11.64
CA ALA A 9 -11.67 -2.72 12.20
C ALA A 9 -10.77 -3.79 12.85
N ILE A 10 -11.27 -4.98 13.18
CA ILE A 10 -10.46 -6.09 13.72
C ILE A 10 -9.80 -6.91 12.61
N THR A 11 -10.55 -7.20 11.55
CA THR A 11 -10.13 -8.05 10.41
C THR A 11 -9.38 -7.30 9.33
N LEU A 12 -9.77 -6.05 9.08
CA LEU A 12 -9.15 -5.13 8.13
C LEU A 12 -8.99 -5.73 6.72
N SER A 13 -9.97 -6.48 6.21
CA SER A 13 -9.85 -6.99 4.85
C SER A 13 -9.82 -5.87 3.81
N ASP A 14 -9.22 -6.11 2.64
CA ASP A 14 -9.16 -5.10 1.57
C ASP A 14 -10.57 -4.65 1.16
N MET A 15 -11.52 -5.58 1.14
CA MET A 15 -12.95 -5.33 0.92
C MET A 15 -13.55 -4.45 2.04
N GLU A 16 -13.19 -4.70 3.28
CA GLU A 16 -13.64 -3.92 4.43
C GLU A 16 -13.09 -2.50 4.41
N ILE A 17 -11.83 -2.31 4.03
CA ILE A 17 -11.21 -1.00 3.87
C ILE A 17 -11.86 -0.24 2.72
N PHE A 18 -12.23 -0.94 1.64
CA PHE A 18 -12.97 -0.35 0.54
C PHE A 18 -14.35 0.15 0.98
N VAL A 19 -15.10 -0.66 1.73
CA VAL A 19 -16.45 -0.31 2.22
C VAL A 19 -16.38 0.74 3.34
N PHE A 20 -15.37 0.66 4.20
CA PHE A 20 -15.21 1.54 5.36
C PHE A 20 -13.86 2.27 5.27
N PRO A 21 -13.76 3.35 4.47
CA PRO A 21 -12.49 4.05 4.21
C PRO A 21 -11.79 4.61 5.46
N ASP A 22 -12.51 4.82 6.57
CA ASP A 22 -11.92 5.20 7.87
C ASP A 22 -10.94 4.15 8.40
N LEU A 23 -11.14 2.88 8.03
CA LEU A 23 -10.30 1.78 8.50
C LEU A 23 -8.84 1.94 8.09
N MET A 24 -8.59 2.50 6.90
CA MET A 24 -7.24 2.70 6.37
C MET A 24 -6.38 3.55 7.31
N PHE A 25 -6.82 4.76 7.67
CA PHE A 25 -6.04 5.60 8.57
C PHE A 25 -6.12 5.11 10.02
N SER A 26 -7.19 4.40 10.40
CA SER A 26 -7.27 3.78 11.73
C SER A 26 -6.17 2.73 11.94
N LEU A 27 -5.81 1.99 10.88
CA LEU A 27 -4.69 1.05 10.87
C LEU A 27 -3.35 1.79 11.00
N VAL A 28 -3.17 2.94 10.36
CA VAL A 28 -1.97 3.78 10.56
C VAL A 28 -1.83 4.16 12.02
N LEU A 29 -2.91 4.65 12.65
CA LEU A 29 -2.92 5.00 14.07
C LEU A 29 -2.67 3.79 14.98
N ALA A 30 -3.24 2.62 14.65
CA ALA A 30 -2.99 1.38 15.37
C ALA A 30 -1.51 0.97 15.30
N ASN A 31 -0.88 1.09 14.13
CA ASN A 31 0.55 0.86 13.95
C ASN A 31 1.41 1.91 14.69
N ILE A 32 0.93 3.15 14.84
CA ILE A 32 1.60 4.17 15.65
C ILE A 32 1.52 3.85 17.15
N MET A 33 0.39 3.32 17.63
CA MET A 33 0.22 2.88 19.02
C MET A 33 0.97 1.57 19.33
N SER A 34 1.24 0.75 18.32
CA SER A 34 2.01 -0.47 18.44
C SER A 34 3.42 -0.20 18.99
N PRO A 35 3.95 -1.00 19.93
CA PRO A 35 5.34 -0.88 20.37
C PRO A 35 6.36 -1.26 19.29
N VAL A 36 5.97 -2.01 18.25
CA VAL A 36 6.89 -2.62 17.29
C VAL A 36 7.78 -1.59 16.60
N ILE A 37 7.17 -0.56 15.99
CA ILE A 37 7.91 0.47 15.24
C ILE A 37 8.77 1.32 16.18
N TRP A 38 8.31 1.55 17.42
CA TRP A 38 9.09 2.32 18.40
C TRP A 38 10.36 1.60 18.84
N ARG A 39 10.35 0.25 18.90
CA ARG A 39 11.56 -0.54 19.16
C ARG A 39 12.63 -0.33 18.10
N TRP A 40 12.28 0.05 16.87
CA TRP A 40 13.26 0.34 15.83
C TRP A 40 14.14 1.55 16.18
N LYS A 41 13.74 2.43 17.11
CA LYS A 41 14.60 3.52 17.63
C LYS A 41 15.82 2.99 18.39
N GLU A 42 15.75 1.77 18.91
CA GLU A 42 16.83 1.11 19.64
C GLU A 42 17.87 0.47 18.69
N GLU A 43 17.53 0.29 17.42
CA GLU A 43 18.42 -0.26 16.41
C GLU A 43 19.59 0.69 16.14
N SER A 44 20.81 0.14 16.18
CA SER A 44 22.05 0.90 16.01
C SER A 44 22.08 1.74 14.73
N SER A 45 21.41 1.26 13.68
CA SER A 45 21.36 1.95 12.39
C SER A 45 20.48 3.20 12.39
N PHE A 46 19.42 3.24 13.21
CA PHE A 46 18.58 4.42 13.39
C PHE A 46 19.16 5.38 14.45
N GLN A 47 19.78 4.86 15.51
CA GLN A 47 20.48 5.69 16.50
C GLN A 47 21.56 6.58 15.87
N LYS A 48 22.33 6.04 14.92
CA LYS A 48 23.35 6.78 14.13
C LYS A 48 22.76 7.87 13.23
N LEU A 49 21.46 7.82 12.94
CA LEU A 49 20.75 8.75 12.06
C LEU A 49 19.88 9.77 12.81
N SER A 50 19.84 9.74 14.15
CA SER A 50 19.02 10.64 14.98
C SER A 50 19.16 12.12 14.61
N ASN A 51 20.40 12.57 14.35
CA ASN A 51 20.73 13.95 13.97
C ASN A 51 20.83 14.19 12.45
N LYS A 52 20.36 13.27 11.61
CA LYS A 52 20.36 13.41 10.15
C LYS A 52 19.01 13.92 9.65
N GLY A 53 19.01 14.56 8.48
CA GLY A 53 17.79 15.06 7.85
C GLY A 53 16.80 13.94 7.49
N GLN A 54 15.51 14.31 7.40
CA GLN A 54 14.36 13.41 7.19
C GLN A 54 14.58 12.44 6.03
N TYR A 55 15.05 12.92 4.87
CA TYR A 55 15.29 12.06 3.70
C TYR A 55 16.28 10.91 3.95
N ARG A 56 17.36 11.15 4.72
CA ARG A 56 18.32 10.07 5.04
C ARG A 56 17.73 9.04 5.98
N LYS A 57 16.94 9.49 6.98
CA LYS A 57 16.18 8.60 7.86
C LYS A 57 15.19 7.77 7.05
N PHE A 58 14.49 8.41 6.12
CA PHE A 58 13.50 7.80 5.24
C PHE A 58 14.09 6.72 4.32
N MET A 59 15.25 6.97 3.71
CA MET A 59 15.95 5.96 2.91
C MET A 59 16.42 4.76 3.76
N ARG A 60 16.90 5.01 4.98
CA ARG A 60 17.26 3.91 5.90
C ARG A 60 16.02 3.13 6.33
N MET A 61 14.92 3.82 6.62
CA MET A 61 13.64 3.20 6.99
C MET A 61 13.12 2.28 5.89
N LYS A 62 13.13 2.73 4.63
CA LYS A 62 12.82 1.85 3.49
C LYS A 62 13.70 0.60 3.48
N GLN A 63 15.01 0.77 3.57
CA GLN A 63 15.91 -0.38 3.53
C GLN A 63 15.60 -1.34 4.67
N PHE A 64 15.36 -0.82 5.88
CA PHE A 64 14.97 -1.62 7.03
C PHE A 64 13.67 -2.39 6.78
N ILE A 65 12.63 -1.75 6.24
CA ILE A 65 11.37 -2.44 5.89
C ILE A 65 11.65 -3.52 4.84
N MET A 66 12.42 -3.23 3.79
CA MET A 66 12.78 -4.21 2.76
C MET A 66 13.61 -5.39 3.28
N ASP A 67 14.42 -5.18 4.31
CA ASP A 67 15.29 -6.21 4.90
C ASP A 67 14.57 -7.08 5.94
N ASN A 68 13.37 -6.69 6.39
CA ASN A 68 12.64 -7.35 7.48
C ASN A 68 11.20 -7.76 7.11
N PHE A 69 10.66 -7.25 6.00
CA PHE A 69 9.30 -7.54 5.56
C PHE A 69 9.28 -7.88 4.07
N ASP A 70 8.78 -9.07 3.78
CA ASP A 70 8.46 -9.49 2.43
C ASP A 70 7.09 -8.96 1.97
N PHE A 71 6.97 -8.81 0.65
CA PHE A 71 5.68 -8.51 0.05
C PHE A 71 4.93 -9.82 -0.12
N ASN A 72 3.86 -10.02 0.65
CA ASN A 72 3.08 -11.24 0.64
C ASN A 72 2.19 -11.27 -0.62
N LEU A 73 2.41 -12.29 -1.47
CA LEU A 73 1.61 -12.57 -2.65
C LEU A 73 0.86 -13.91 -2.55
N ASP A 74 0.95 -14.58 -1.40
CA ASP A 74 0.22 -15.83 -1.18
C ASP A 74 -1.25 -15.52 -0.89
N LEU A 75 -2.06 -15.65 -1.94
CA LEU A 75 -3.51 -15.44 -1.91
C LEU A 75 -4.25 -16.36 -0.93
N ASN A 76 -3.64 -17.46 -0.49
CA ASN A 76 -4.26 -18.40 0.45
C ASN A 76 -3.90 -18.12 1.91
N THR A 77 -3.08 -17.10 2.18
CA THR A 77 -2.62 -16.76 3.54
C THR A 77 -3.78 -16.66 4.51
N TRP A 78 -4.85 -15.99 4.10
CA TRP A 78 -6.00 -15.69 4.93
C TRP A 78 -7.23 -16.53 4.55
N GLY A 79 -7.01 -17.59 3.77
CA GLY A 79 -8.04 -18.52 3.34
C GLY A 79 -8.92 -17.96 2.22
N LEU A 80 -10.05 -18.63 2.03
CA LEU A 80 -11.00 -18.34 0.95
C LEU A 80 -12.36 -18.00 1.56
N THR A 81 -13.11 -17.13 0.88
CA THR A 81 -14.52 -16.82 1.14
C THR A 81 -15.34 -16.98 -0.14
N ARG A 82 -16.65 -16.79 -0.06
CA ARG A 82 -17.54 -16.79 -1.23
C ARG A 82 -18.00 -15.37 -1.57
N GLN A 83 -18.11 -15.09 -2.86
CA GLN A 83 -18.56 -13.80 -3.37
C GLN A 83 -19.97 -13.41 -2.88
N ASP A 84 -20.92 -14.35 -2.90
CA ASP A 84 -22.30 -14.15 -2.45
C ASP A 84 -22.38 -13.76 -0.96
N THR A 85 -21.56 -14.40 -0.13
CA THR A 85 -21.45 -14.17 1.30
C THR A 85 -21.02 -12.73 1.59
N GLU A 86 -19.95 -12.24 0.94
CA GLU A 86 -19.47 -10.87 1.13
C GLU A 86 -20.44 -9.83 0.52
N LEU A 87 -21.06 -10.12 -0.63
CA LEU A 87 -22.09 -9.26 -1.22
C LEU A 87 -23.27 -9.06 -0.28
N GLN A 88 -23.80 -10.15 0.29
CA GLN A 88 -24.92 -10.08 1.23
C GLN A 88 -24.54 -9.32 2.50
N ARG A 89 -23.32 -9.53 3.00
CA ARG A 89 -22.79 -8.86 4.18
C ARG A 89 -22.73 -7.34 4.01
N PHE A 90 -22.30 -6.85 2.84
CA PHE A 90 -22.15 -5.42 2.56
C PHE A 90 -23.36 -4.76 1.89
N ALA A 91 -24.42 -5.51 1.57
CA ALA A 91 -25.59 -5.00 0.84
C ALA A 91 -26.29 -3.80 1.51
N ASN A 92 -26.16 -3.66 2.83
CA ASN A 92 -26.72 -2.51 3.56
C ASN A 92 -25.86 -1.23 3.48
N TYR A 93 -24.64 -1.32 2.95
CA TYR A 93 -23.66 -0.23 2.93
C TYR A 93 -23.31 0.24 1.51
N ILE A 94 -23.24 -0.70 0.56
CA ILE A 94 -23.01 -0.43 -0.86
C ILE A 94 -23.91 -1.36 -1.66
N SER A 95 -24.53 -0.85 -2.73
CA SER A 95 -25.34 -1.72 -3.59
C SER A 95 -24.48 -2.78 -4.28
N PRO A 96 -24.99 -4.01 -4.50
CA PRO A 96 -24.29 -5.04 -5.25
C PRO A 96 -23.81 -4.58 -6.64
N GLU A 97 -24.55 -3.69 -7.29
CA GLU A 97 -24.20 -3.11 -8.58
C GLU A 97 -22.97 -2.20 -8.50
N GLU A 98 -22.86 -1.37 -7.46
CA GLU A 98 -21.70 -0.49 -7.23
C GLU A 98 -20.46 -1.28 -6.86
N ILE A 99 -20.63 -2.29 -6.00
CA ILE A 99 -19.60 -3.27 -5.66
C ILE A 99 -19.03 -3.91 -6.94
N THR A 100 -19.91 -4.44 -7.80
CA THR A 100 -19.50 -5.11 -9.05
C THR A 100 -18.84 -4.14 -10.01
N ARG A 101 -19.39 -2.92 -10.17
CA ARG A 101 -18.86 -1.88 -11.06
C ARG A 101 -17.49 -1.37 -10.63
N SER A 102 -17.22 -1.33 -9.34
CA SER A 102 -15.96 -0.79 -8.80
C SER A 102 -14.74 -1.69 -9.04
N ASN A 103 -14.93 -2.93 -9.51
CA ASN A 103 -13.91 -3.98 -9.53
C ASN A 103 -13.21 -4.21 -8.17
N ALA A 104 -13.71 -3.63 -7.08
CA ALA A 104 -13.03 -3.59 -5.78
C ALA A 104 -13.17 -4.89 -4.98
N LEU A 105 -14.18 -5.71 -5.30
CA LEU A 105 -14.48 -6.94 -4.58
C LEU A 105 -14.09 -8.21 -5.37
N PHE A 106 -13.96 -8.11 -6.70
CA PHE A 106 -13.72 -9.26 -7.58
C PHE A 106 -12.61 -8.94 -8.56
N GLY A 107 -11.50 -8.40 -8.04
CA GLY A 107 -10.38 -7.89 -8.81
C GLY A 107 -10.19 -8.64 -10.13
N TYR A 108 -9.87 -7.86 -11.16
CA TYR A 108 -9.35 -8.38 -12.44
C TYR A 108 -10.37 -8.81 -13.50
N GLN A 109 -11.67 -8.49 -13.37
CA GLN A 109 -12.64 -8.68 -14.47
C GLN A 109 -12.84 -7.47 -15.38
N GLY A 110 -12.32 -6.28 -15.07
CA GLY A 110 -12.70 -5.06 -15.80
C GLY A 110 -11.60 -4.11 -16.28
N ASP A 111 -10.32 -4.28 -15.92
CA ASP A 111 -9.27 -3.36 -16.38
C ASP A 111 -8.52 -3.93 -17.58
N LYS A 112 -8.79 -3.36 -18.77
CA LYS A 112 -8.26 -3.80 -20.07
C LYS A 112 -6.72 -3.87 -20.08
N TYR A 113 -6.05 -2.92 -19.41
CA TYR A 113 -4.58 -2.93 -19.33
C TYR A 113 -4.06 -4.20 -18.63
N TYR A 114 -4.78 -4.68 -17.63
CA TYR A 114 -4.42 -5.85 -16.82
C TYR A 114 -4.79 -7.18 -17.50
N PHE A 115 -5.84 -7.21 -18.32
CA PHE A 115 -6.11 -8.36 -19.18
C PHE A 115 -4.99 -8.59 -20.20
N ASP A 116 -4.47 -7.53 -20.81
CA ASP A 116 -3.44 -7.61 -21.86
C ASP A 116 -2.08 -8.13 -21.35
N ILE A 117 -1.88 -8.17 -20.02
CA ILE A 117 -0.62 -8.59 -19.36
C ILE A 117 -0.80 -9.83 -18.46
N ASP A 118 -1.90 -10.58 -18.63
CA ASP A 118 -2.16 -11.89 -18.03
C ASP A 118 -1.96 -11.95 -16.49
N ILE A 119 -2.48 -10.96 -15.77
CA ILE A 119 -2.20 -10.89 -14.32
C ILE A 119 -2.91 -11.97 -13.53
N ARG A 120 -4.04 -12.48 -14.04
CA ARG A 120 -4.76 -13.57 -13.38
C ARG A 120 -3.85 -14.78 -13.23
N ARG A 121 -3.14 -15.13 -14.31
CA ARG A 121 -2.12 -16.18 -14.27
C ARG A 121 -0.94 -15.81 -13.38
N HIS A 122 -0.47 -14.55 -13.44
CA HIS A 122 0.65 -14.08 -12.63
C HIS A 122 0.41 -14.22 -11.12
N PHE A 123 -0.81 -13.94 -10.66
CA PHE A 123 -1.21 -14.08 -9.26
C PHE A 123 -1.84 -15.44 -8.95
N GLY A 124 -1.95 -16.37 -9.90
CA GLY A 124 -2.54 -17.70 -9.68
C GLY A 124 -4.06 -17.69 -9.51
N LEU A 125 -4.73 -16.62 -9.93
CA LEU A 125 -6.18 -16.44 -9.81
C LEU A 125 -7.00 -17.30 -10.76
N ASP A 126 -6.37 -17.83 -11.81
CA ASP A 126 -6.99 -18.79 -12.73
C ASP A 126 -7.33 -20.12 -12.05
N GLN A 127 -6.85 -20.34 -10.82
CA GLN A 127 -7.17 -21.53 -10.02
C GLN A 127 -8.54 -21.44 -9.33
N TYR A 128 -9.18 -20.27 -9.32
CA TYR A 128 -10.48 -20.06 -8.69
C TYR A 128 -11.56 -19.87 -9.75
N ASP A 129 -12.43 -20.87 -9.90
CA ASP A 129 -13.60 -20.83 -10.78
C ASP A 129 -14.79 -20.13 -10.09
N SER A 130 -15.21 -19.03 -10.73
CA SER A 130 -16.32 -18.08 -10.52
C SER A 130 -16.63 -17.52 -9.12
N ASP A 131 -16.89 -18.33 -8.08
CA ASP A 131 -17.62 -17.84 -6.89
C ASP A 131 -16.81 -17.86 -5.57
N ILE A 132 -15.67 -18.57 -5.55
CA ILE A 132 -14.76 -18.64 -4.40
C ILE A 132 -13.63 -17.65 -4.63
N ILE A 133 -13.38 -16.77 -3.67
CA ILE A 133 -12.36 -15.71 -3.76
C ILE A 133 -11.41 -15.76 -2.55
N PRO A 134 -10.15 -15.35 -2.72
CA PRO A 134 -9.25 -15.08 -1.60
C PRO A 134 -9.86 -14.11 -0.59
N TYR A 135 -9.71 -14.40 0.71
CA TYR A 135 -10.10 -13.49 1.78
C TYR A 135 -8.92 -12.62 2.21
N TRP A 136 -8.56 -11.59 1.43
CA TRP A 136 -7.40 -10.73 1.70
C TRP A 136 -7.57 -9.91 2.99
N LYS A 137 -6.87 -10.29 4.06
CA LYS A 137 -6.79 -9.51 5.31
C LYS A 137 -5.57 -8.61 5.29
N THR A 138 -5.76 -7.33 5.56
CA THR A 138 -4.66 -6.42 5.87
C THR A 138 -4.15 -6.67 7.29
N GLU A 139 -2.83 -6.70 7.45
CA GLU A 139 -2.16 -6.99 8.70
C GLU A 139 -1.77 -5.73 9.48
N THR A 140 -2.02 -5.73 10.79
CA THR A 140 -1.31 -4.85 11.73
C THR A 140 0.17 -5.20 11.77
N VAL A 141 1.03 -4.27 12.18
CA VAL A 141 2.49 -4.50 12.22
C VAL A 141 2.91 -5.72 13.07
N GLU A 142 2.19 -6.05 14.15
CA GLU A 142 2.42 -7.29 14.91
C GLU A 142 2.15 -8.55 14.10
N ALA A 143 1.04 -8.58 13.38
CA ALA A 143 0.71 -9.69 12.48
C ALA A 143 1.73 -9.78 11.35
N MET A 144 2.19 -8.65 10.80
CA MET A 144 3.26 -8.64 9.81
C MET A 144 4.55 -9.25 10.36
N GLU A 145 4.97 -8.91 11.60
CA GLU A 145 6.16 -9.51 12.22
C GLU A 145 6.01 -11.01 12.47
N ALA A 146 4.78 -11.48 12.74
CA ALA A 146 4.50 -12.86 13.09
C ALA A 146 4.63 -13.85 11.92
N PHE A 147 4.68 -13.38 10.66
CA PHE A 147 4.95 -14.24 9.50
C PHE A 147 6.21 -15.08 9.64
N ARG A 148 7.22 -14.63 10.40
CA ARG A 148 8.43 -15.43 10.69
C ARG A 148 8.16 -16.77 11.37
N TYR A 149 6.98 -16.96 11.96
CA TYR A 149 6.53 -18.21 12.57
C TYR A 149 5.77 -19.12 11.61
N ARG A 150 5.40 -18.62 10.42
CA ARG A 150 4.71 -19.37 9.39
C ARG A 150 5.72 -20.12 8.52
N ASP A 151 5.41 -21.36 8.18
CA ASP A 151 6.28 -22.18 7.31
C ASP A 151 6.50 -21.47 5.96
N GLY A 152 7.75 -21.45 5.49
CA GLY A 152 8.13 -20.80 4.23
C GLY A 152 8.55 -19.32 4.36
N TYR A 153 8.38 -18.71 5.54
CA TYR A 153 8.79 -17.34 5.81
C TYR A 153 9.99 -17.31 6.77
N SER A 154 10.98 -16.48 6.45
CA SER A 154 12.16 -16.26 7.32
C SER A 154 12.14 -14.90 8.03
N GLN A 155 11.23 -14.02 7.61
CA GLN A 155 11.09 -12.65 8.07
C GLN A 155 9.60 -12.31 8.25
N GLY A 156 9.30 -11.06 8.60
CA GLY A 156 7.92 -10.57 8.52
C GLY A 156 7.43 -10.53 7.08
N ALA A 157 6.14 -10.37 6.88
CA ALA A 157 5.55 -10.13 5.57
C ALA A 157 4.26 -9.34 5.70
N GLY A 158 3.79 -8.76 4.59
CA GLY A 158 2.45 -8.20 4.54
C GLY A 158 2.02 -7.85 3.12
N GLU A 159 0.72 -7.68 2.97
CA GLU A 159 0.09 -7.29 1.72
C GLU A 159 0.30 -5.80 1.41
N CYS A 160 -0.23 -5.35 0.27
CA CYS A 160 0.03 -4.01 -0.25
C CYS A 160 -0.43 -2.92 0.73
N VAL A 161 -1.64 -3.08 1.28
CA VAL A 161 -2.26 -2.17 2.25
C VAL A 161 -1.48 -2.15 3.56
N SER A 162 -1.04 -3.32 4.03
CA SER A 162 -0.24 -3.48 5.26
C SER A 162 1.08 -2.75 5.15
N LEU A 163 1.79 -2.92 4.03
CA LEU A 163 3.02 -2.18 3.74
C LEU A 163 2.75 -0.68 3.65
N SER A 164 1.70 -0.25 2.97
CA SER A 164 1.35 1.17 2.87
C SER A 164 1.14 1.80 4.25
N ALA A 165 0.37 1.15 5.13
CA ALA A 165 0.16 1.61 6.50
C ALA A 165 1.45 1.58 7.34
N LEU A 166 2.29 0.57 7.17
CA LEU A 166 3.60 0.48 7.84
C LEU A 166 4.51 1.64 7.43
N TYR A 167 4.59 1.95 6.13
CA TYR A 167 5.37 3.10 5.64
C TYR A 167 4.85 4.42 6.21
N ALA A 168 3.54 4.63 6.26
CA ALA A 168 2.95 5.85 6.84
C ALA A 168 3.30 5.99 8.33
N ALA A 169 3.05 4.96 9.14
CA ALA A 169 3.33 4.98 10.57
C ALA A 169 4.84 5.12 10.87
N ALA A 170 5.69 4.40 10.13
CA ALA A 170 7.14 4.47 10.31
C ALA A 170 7.72 5.82 9.84
N SER A 171 7.13 6.46 8.83
CA SER A 171 7.53 7.81 8.40
C SER A 171 7.36 8.84 9.52
N TYR A 172 6.24 8.76 10.23
CA TYR A 172 5.98 9.61 11.40
C TYR A 172 6.95 9.30 12.55
N ILE A 173 7.06 8.03 12.95
CA ILE A 173 7.83 7.64 14.15
C ILE A 173 9.35 7.78 13.95
N MET A 174 9.85 7.34 12.80
CA MET A 174 11.29 7.15 12.55
C MET A 174 11.92 8.28 11.74
N CYS A 175 11.13 8.98 10.93
CA CYS A 175 11.64 9.98 9.99
C CYS A 175 11.24 11.41 10.35
N ASP A 176 10.47 11.61 11.43
CA ASP A 176 9.96 12.91 11.87
C ASP A 176 9.17 13.62 10.76
N ILE A 177 8.35 12.87 10.02
CA ILE A 177 7.46 13.38 8.97
C ILE A 177 6.06 13.57 9.60
N PRO A 178 5.49 14.79 9.61
CA PRO A 178 4.14 15.01 10.14
C PRO A 178 3.09 14.15 9.45
N LEU A 179 2.05 13.74 10.18
CA LEU A 179 0.95 12.95 9.59
C LEU A 179 0.16 13.76 8.57
N GLU A 180 0.16 15.09 8.71
CA GLU A 180 -0.42 16.06 7.78
C GLU A 180 0.28 16.09 6.41
N ASP A 181 1.52 15.57 6.33
CA ASP A 181 2.28 15.48 5.09
C ASP A 181 2.18 14.08 4.45
N ILE A 182 1.35 13.17 4.98
CA ILE A 182 1.24 11.78 4.53
C ILE A 182 -0.21 11.48 4.11
N SER A 183 -0.41 11.29 2.81
CA SER A 183 -1.70 10.89 2.23
C SER A 183 -1.61 9.50 1.62
N MET A 184 -2.61 8.65 1.88
CA MET A 184 -2.69 7.31 1.31
C MET A 184 -3.61 7.34 0.08
N LEU A 185 -3.13 6.80 -1.03
CA LEU A 185 -3.85 6.67 -2.30
C LEU A 185 -4.12 5.18 -2.53
N LEU A 186 -5.40 4.79 -2.51
CA LEU A 186 -5.81 3.41 -2.72
C LEU A 186 -6.57 3.29 -4.04
N THR A 187 -6.24 2.24 -4.78
CA THR A 187 -6.96 1.74 -5.94
C THR A 187 -7.46 0.32 -5.61
N PRO A 188 -8.31 -0.29 -6.44
CA PRO A 188 -8.73 -1.67 -6.24
C PRO A 188 -7.59 -2.69 -6.20
N LEU A 189 -6.43 -2.39 -6.78
CA LEU A 189 -5.32 -3.35 -6.93
C LEU A 189 -4.03 -2.92 -6.21
N HIS A 190 -3.93 -1.66 -5.81
CA HIS A 190 -2.72 -1.11 -5.23
C HIS A 190 -3.05 -0.10 -4.13
N SER A 191 -2.17 -0.03 -3.14
CA SER A 191 -2.15 1.04 -2.16
C SER A 191 -0.73 1.61 -2.07
N GLN A 192 -0.67 2.91 -1.88
CA GLN A 192 0.58 3.65 -1.87
C GLN A 192 0.42 4.94 -1.07
N ASN A 193 1.52 5.50 -0.59
CA ASN A 193 1.50 6.80 0.08
C ASN A 193 2.12 7.87 -0.81
N PHE A 194 1.52 9.05 -0.83
CA PHE A 194 2.15 10.30 -1.25
C PHE A 194 2.59 11.08 -0.01
N ILE A 195 3.88 11.34 0.07
CA ILE A 195 4.51 12.08 1.15
C ILE A 195 4.97 13.44 0.62
N ASN A 196 4.45 14.51 1.21
CA ASN A 196 4.74 15.88 0.82
C ASN A 196 6.10 16.37 1.38
N MET A 197 7.19 15.75 0.91
CA MET A 197 8.55 16.10 1.29
C MET A 197 9.42 16.21 0.04
N GLN A 198 10.30 17.22 -0.03
CA GLN A 198 11.28 17.38 -1.12
C GLN A 198 10.68 17.32 -2.55
N GLY A 199 9.53 17.99 -2.76
CA GLY A 199 8.84 17.98 -4.07
C GLY A 199 7.93 16.77 -4.30
N GLY A 200 7.75 15.92 -3.28
CA GLY A 200 6.86 14.78 -3.30
C GLY A 200 7.60 13.46 -3.43
N ILE A 201 7.11 12.46 -2.70
CA ILE A 201 7.64 11.10 -2.72
C ILE A 201 6.48 10.11 -2.71
N LEU A 202 6.49 9.15 -3.64
CA LEU A 202 5.58 8.01 -3.61
C LEU A 202 6.24 6.80 -2.96
N THR A 203 5.51 6.10 -2.10
CA THR A 203 5.90 4.78 -1.57
C THR A 203 4.97 3.74 -2.16
N ASN A 204 5.52 2.67 -2.75
CA ASN A 204 4.73 1.58 -3.32
C ASN A 204 5.41 0.26 -2.98
N ASN A 205 4.79 -0.54 -2.11
CA ASN A 205 5.30 -1.83 -1.64
C ASN A 205 6.77 -1.75 -1.21
N ARG A 206 7.71 -2.18 -2.07
CA ARG A 206 9.16 -2.18 -1.79
C ARG A 206 9.91 -0.99 -2.41
N ARG A 207 9.22 0.06 -2.85
CA ARG A 207 9.80 1.20 -3.59
C ARG A 207 9.52 2.52 -2.90
N ILE A 208 10.52 3.40 -2.95
CA ILE A 208 10.38 4.84 -2.80
C ILE A 208 10.69 5.43 -4.17
N VAL A 209 9.83 6.32 -4.65
CA VAL A 209 9.96 6.97 -5.94
C VAL A 209 9.93 8.48 -5.70
N THR A 210 11.04 9.15 -6.00
CA THR A 210 11.09 10.61 -6.08
C THR A 210 10.63 11.07 -7.46
N GLN A 211 10.36 12.36 -7.64
CA GLN A 211 10.02 12.90 -8.95
C GLN A 211 11.10 12.62 -10.00
N THR A 212 12.38 12.79 -9.65
CA THR A 212 13.50 12.45 -10.56
C THR A 212 13.46 10.98 -10.97
N MET A 213 13.18 10.07 -10.03
CA MET A 213 13.02 8.65 -10.36
C MET A 213 11.79 8.43 -11.25
N TRP A 214 10.69 9.13 -11.00
CA TRP A 214 9.47 9.05 -11.80
C TRP A 214 9.69 9.37 -13.27
N PHE A 215 10.67 10.22 -13.62
CA PHE A 215 10.94 10.61 -15.02
C PHE A 215 12.30 10.15 -15.54
N ASN A 216 12.94 9.13 -14.96
CA ASN A 216 14.27 8.67 -15.39
C ASN A 216 14.29 7.66 -16.55
N GLY A 217 13.11 7.26 -17.06
CA GLY A 217 12.99 6.32 -18.19
C GLY A 217 13.34 4.87 -17.91
N SER A 218 13.54 4.48 -16.65
CA SER A 218 13.87 3.09 -16.28
C SER A 218 12.64 2.17 -16.28
N GLU A 219 12.86 0.87 -16.46
CA GLU A 219 11.80 -0.14 -16.37
C GLU A 219 11.14 -0.18 -14.98
N ILE A 220 11.95 0.03 -13.93
CA ILE A 220 11.48 0.10 -12.54
C ILE A 220 10.49 1.25 -12.37
N THR A 221 10.80 2.40 -12.97
CA THR A 221 9.93 3.57 -12.97
C THR A 221 8.63 3.30 -13.70
N ARG A 222 8.66 2.72 -14.90
CA ARG A 222 7.43 2.34 -15.62
C ARG A 222 6.52 1.44 -14.77
N LYS A 223 7.11 0.47 -14.05
CA LYS A 223 6.37 -0.38 -13.11
C LYS A 223 5.79 0.40 -11.92
N ALA A 224 6.47 1.44 -11.43
CA ALA A 224 6.00 2.28 -10.34
C ALA A 224 4.87 3.24 -10.77
N GLN A 225 4.85 3.65 -12.05
CA GLN A 225 3.83 4.54 -12.60
C GLN A 225 2.48 3.86 -12.88
N ARG A 226 2.49 2.52 -12.96
CA ARG A 226 1.36 1.70 -13.44
C ARG A 226 0.03 2.03 -12.76
N ALA A 227 0.03 2.13 -11.42
CA ALA A 227 -1.19 2.39 -10.67
C ALA A 227 -1.80 3.76 -11.00
N LEU A 228 -1.03 4.85 -10.90
CA LEU A 228 -1.56 6.21 -11.16
C LEU A 228 -1.83 6.49 -12.64
N ARG A 229 -1.22 5.76 -13.57
CA ARG A 229 -1.47 5.91 -15.01
C ARG A 229 -2.74 5.20 -15.47
N ASN A 230 -3.01 4.03 -14.92
CA ASN A 230 -4.03 3.12 -15.49
C ASN A 230 -5.23 2.92 -14.56
N GLU A 231 -5.07 3.11 -13.26
CA GLU A 231 -6.13 2.83 -12.29
C GLU A 231 -6.77 4.10 -11.74
N LYS A 232 -8.03 3.95 -11.36
CA LYS A 232 -8.75 4.96 -10.60
C LYS A 232 -8.42 4.85 -9.12
N VAL A 233 -7.98 5.95 -8.51
CA VAL A 233 -7.85 6.07 -7.06
C VAL A 233 -9.27 6.13 -6.50
N THR A 234 -9.64 5.11 -5.73
CA THR A 234 -10.97 4.94 -5.13
C THR A 234 -11.06 5.65 -3.79
N ILE A 235 -9.97 5.62 -3.02
CA ILE A 235 -9.88 6.22 -1.68
C ILE A 235 -8.64 7.09 -1.60
N VAL A 236 -8.83 8.29 -1.07
CA VAL A 236 -7.75 9.07 -0.48
C VAL A 236 -7.99 9.16 1.02
N SER A 237 -7.02 8.71 1.81
CA SER A 237 -7.09 8.66 3.27
C SER A 237 -5.99 9.52 3.90
N HIS A 238 -6.33 10.28 4.92
CA HIS A 238 -5.47 11.26 5.57
C HIS A 238 -5.88 11.43 7.05
N ILE A 239 -5.03 12.01 7.90
CA ILE A 239 -5.35 12.21 9.34
C ILE A 239 -6.59 13.09 9.56
N SER A 240 -6.90 13.98 8.61
CA SER A 240 -8.09 14.82 8.65
C SER A 240 -9.37 14.11 8.19
N GLY A 241 -9.28 12.89 7.65
CA GLY A 241 -10.42 12.12 7.16
C GLY A 241 -10.14 11.46 5.81
N HIS A 242 -11.20 11.10 5.09
CA HIS A 242 -11.10 10.41 3.81
C HIS A 242 -12.05 11.01 2.75
N ILE A 243 -11.78 10.69 1.49
CA ILE A 243 -12.70 10.91 0.37
C ILE A 243 -12.75 9.65 -0.50
N HIS A 244 -13.97 9.27 -0.87
CA HIS A 244 -14.26 8.03 -1.59
C HIS A 244 -14.94 8.29 -2.93
N THR A 245 -14.74 7.44 -3.93
CA THR A 245 -15.40 7.60 -5.23
C THR A 245 -16.91 7.32 -5.19
N LEU A 246 -17.34 6.41 -4.30
CA LEU A 246 -18.75 5.95 -4.22
C LEU A 246 -19.63 6.82 -3.31
N TYR A 247 -19.11 7.34 -2.21
CA TYR A 247 -19.93 8.06 -1.22
C TYR A 247 -20.03 9.54 -1.55
N ASP A 248 -21.20 10.15 -1.38
CA ASP A 248 -21.41 11.58 -1.61
C ASP A 248 -20.70 12.47 -0.57
N ASP A 249 -20.53 11.94 0.64
CA ASP A 249 -19.89 12.64 1.74
C ASP A 249 -18.37 12.40 1.76
N ALA A 250 -17.62 13.43 2.16
CA ALA A 250 -16.18 13.37 2.39
C ALA A 250 -15.86 13.94 3.77
N SER A 251 -15.13 13.20 4.59
CA SER A 251 -14.72 13.66 5.92
C SER A 251 -13.36 14.36 5.91
N ILE A 252 -12.55 14.14 4.88
CA ILE A 252 -11.27 14.81 4.69
C ILE A 252 -11.47 16.32 4.63
N ASP A 253 -10.56 17.07 5.22
CA ASP A 253 -10.57 18.52 5.07
C ASP A 253 -10.41 18.92 3.58
N LYS A 254 -11.29 19.81 3.12
CA LYS A 254 -11.33 20.24 1.72
C LYS A 254 -10.02 20.90 1.27
N THR A 255 -9.46 21.78 2.10
CA THR A 255 -8.21 22.49 1.74
C THR A 255 -7.04 21.53 1.67
N VAL A 256 -6.98 20.55 2.58
CA VAL A 256 -5.99 19.46 2.53
C VAL A 256 -6.12 18.64 1.24
N TYR A 257 -7.34 18.31 0.82
CA TYR A 257 -7.54 17.54 -0.41
C TYR A 257 -7.15 18.32 -1.68
N GLU A 258 -7.46 19.62 -1.72
CA GLU A 258 -7.04 20.52 -2.80
C GLU A 258 -5.52 20.66 -2.87
N ASP A 259 -4.86 20.84 -1.71
CA ASP A 259 -3.40 20.94 -1.62
C ASP A 259 -2.72 19.63 -2.00
N LEU A 260 -3.24 18.48 -1.55
CA LEU A 260 -2.77 17.17 -1.96
C LEU A 260 -2.84 17.01 -3.48
N THR A 261 -3.99 17.34 -4.09
CA THR A 261 -4.20 17.22 -5.53
C THR A 261 -3.18 18.05 -6.29
N LYS A 262 -3.01 19.32 -5.90
CA LYS A 262 -2.02 20.21 -6.49
C LYS A 262 -0.58 19.71 -6.34
N ASN A 263 -0.21 19.24 -5.16
CA ASN A 263 1.15 18.74 -4.90
C ASN A 263 1.42 17.43 -5.66
N LEU A 264 0.42 16.55 -5.77
CA LEU A 264 0.51 15.33 -6.54
C LEU A 264 0.61 15.62 -8.04
N GLU A 265 -0.19 16.54 -8.59
CA GLU A 265 -0.11 16.97 -9.99
C GLU A 265 1.26 17.59 -10.32
N ALA A 266 1.80 18.41 -9.41
CA ALA A 266 3.13 18.97 -9.53
C ALA A 266 4.21 17.89 -9.53
N TYR A 267 4.10 16.89 -8.64
CA TYR A 267 4.99 15.72 -8.61
C TYR A 267 4.91 14.90 -9.91
N LEU A 268 3.70 14.69 -10.45
CA LEU A 268 3.41 13.91 -11.64
C LEU A 268 3.65 14.66 -12.96
N SER A 269 4.28 15.83 -12.90
CA SER A 269 4.63 16.65 -14.06
C SER A 269 6.09 17.07 -14.01
N VAL A 270 6.77 17.10 -15.16
CA VAL A 270 8.13 17.65 -15.26
C VAL A 270 8.25 18.56 -16.47
N LYS A 271 9.08 19.60 -16.36
CA LYS A 271 9.41 20.46 -17.49
C LYS A 271 10.32 19.69 -18.46
N LEU A 272 10.09 19.86 -19.76
CA LEU A 272 11.00 19.34 -20.78
C LEU A 272 12.34 20.11 -20.72
N ASP A 273 13.42 19.38 -20.52
CA ASP A 273 14.80 19.79 -20.73
C ASP A 273 15.57 18.63 -21.40
N LEU A 274 16.86 18.82 -21.66
CA LEU A 274 17.65 17.80 -22.34
C LEU A 274 17.84 16.52 -21.50
N LEU A 275 17.92 16.61 -20.17
CA LEU A 275 18.05 15.44 -19.29
C LEU A 275 16.76 14.61 -19.28
N VAL A 276 15.61 15.27 -19.17
CA VAL A 276 14.30 14.63 -19.21
C VAL A 276 14.05 14.04 -20.60
N PHE A 277 14.47 14.74 -21.66
CA PHE A 277 14.42 14.23 -23.02
C PHE A 277 15.28 12.97 -23.20
N ALA A 278 16.52 12.97 -22.72
CA ALA A 278 17.37 11.78 -22.72
C ALA A 278 16.71 10.62 -21.95
N SER A 279 16.05 10.92 -20.83
CA SER A 279 15.29 9.93 -20.06
C SER A 279 14.09 9.36 -20.83
N PHE A 280 13.37 10.18 -21.59
CA PHE A 280 12.33 9.69 -22.50
C PHE A 280 12.92 8.73 -23.55
N LEU A 281 14.05 9.08 -24.16
CA LEU A 281 14.73 8.23 -25.13
C LEU A 281 15.22 6.90 -24.52
N ARG A 282 15.59 6.85 -23.22
CA ARG A 282 15.91 5.57 -22.54
C ARG A 282 14.75 4.58 -22.60
N SER A 283 13.52 5.06 -22.42
CA SER A 283 12.32 4.22 -22.51
C SER A 283 11.79 4.00 -23.92
N SER A 284 12.24 4.79 -24.90
CA SER A 284 11.66 4.86 -26.25
C SER A 284 12.71 4.59 -27.35
N LYS A 285 13.37 3.42 -27.27
CA LYS A 285 14.50 3.02 -28.15
C LYS A 285 14.24 3.17 -29.65
N ARG A 286 12.98 3.03 -30.10
CA ARG A 286 12.59 3.19 -31.52
C ARG A 286 12.95 4.56 -32.12
N TYR A 287 13.12 5.56 -31.28
CA TYR A 287 13.44 6.92 -31.72
C TYR A 287 14.93 7.22 -31.78
N HIS A 288 15.81 6.35 -31.28
CA HIS A 288 17.26 6.59 -31.26
C HIS A 288 17.81 6.94 -32.65
N GLN A 289 17.36 6.22 -33.69
CA GLN A 289 17.76 6.43 -35.09
C GLN A 289 17.55 7.86 -35.63
N TYR A 290 16.74 8.69 -34.98
CA TYR A 290 16.45 10.07 -35.39
C TYR A 290 17.29 11.11 -34.66
N PHE A 291 18.10 10.73 -33.68
CA PHE A 291 18.86 11.65 -32.84
C PHE A 291 20.36 11.37 -32.88
N GLN A 292 21.15 12.41 -32.60
CA GLN A 292 22.59 12.38 -32.44
C GLN A 292 23.03 13.33 -31.32
N PHE A 293 24.12 13.01 -30.64
CA PHE A 293 24.70 13.85 -29.60
C PHE A 293 25.99 14.50 -30.08
N CYS A 294 26.38 15.60 -29.44
CA CYS A 294 27.57 16.38 -29.78
C CYS A 294 28.52 16.46 -28.59
N ARG A 295 29.82 16.37 -28.86
CA ARG A 295 30.91 16.65 -27.91
C ARG A 295 31.87 17.66 -28.54
N ASP A 296 32.37 18.62 -27.75
CA ASP A 296 33.53 19.42 -28.16
C ASP A 296 34.83 18.67 -27.89
N CYS A 297 35.67 18.53 -28.92
CA CYS A 297 37.02 17.98 -28.84
C CYS A 297 38.01 18.99 -29.40
N HIS A 298 38.70 19.72 -28.53
CA HIS A 298 39.69 20.73 -28.92
C HIS A 298 39.12 21.82 -29.86
N GLY A 299 37.87 22.25 -29.64
CA GLY A 299 37.21 23.25 -30.48
C GLY A 299 36.63 22.69 -31.79
N GLN A 300 36.63 21.37 -31.98
CA GLN A 300 35.94 20.70 -33.08
C GLN A 300 34.75 19.91 -32.53
N ALA A 301 33.57 20.14 -33.11
CA ALA A 301 32.37 19.39 -32.80
C ALA A 301 32.46 17.97 -33.39
N LYS A 302 32.27 16.97 -32.53
CA LYS A 302 32.14 15.56 -32.90
C LYS A 302 30.75 15.06 -32.59
N PHE A 303 30.20 14.24 -33.48
CA PHE A 303 28.83 13.74 -33.43
C PHE A 303 28.81 12.22 -33.29
N ILE A 304 27.82 11.69 -32.57
CA ILE A 304 27.61 10.25 -32.35
C ILE A 304 26.12 9.94 -32.44
N GLU A 305 25.75 8.81 -33.06
CA GLU A 305 24.37 8.33 -33.06
C GLU A 305 23.85 8.08 -31.63
N ALA A 306 22.56 8.39 -31.39
CA ALA A 306 21.97 8.15 -30.09
C ALA A 306 22.00 6.67 -29.69
N GLU A 307 21.73 5.74 -30.60
CA GLU A 307 21.73 4.30 -30.30
C GLU A 307 23.11 3.78 -29.86
N VAL A 308 24.19 4.34 -30.41
CA VAL A 308 25.56 3.99 -30.02
C VAL A 308 25.85 4.55 -28.64
N LEU A 309 25.56 5.83 -28.39
CA LEU A 309 25.81 6.43 -27.08
C LEU A 309 24.96 5.80 -25.96
N PHE A 310 23.70 5.45 -26.23
CA PHE A 310 22.85 4.72 -25.28
C PHE A 310 23.33 3.27 -25.06
N TYR A 311 24.02 2.67 -26.03
CA TYR A 311 24.68 1.38 -25.84
C TYR A 311 25.84 1.50 -24.84
N TYR A 312 26.71 2.50 -24.98
CA TYR A 312 27.75 2.79 -23.98
C TYR A 312 27.17 3.11 -22.59
N GLU A 313 26.08 3.89 -22.51
CA GLU A 313 25.40 4.18 -21.25
C GLU A 313 24.89 2.90 -20.54
N HIS A 314 24.48 1.88 -21.30
CA HIS A 314 23.93 0.66 -20.74
C HIS A 314 24.96 -0.11 -19.89
N ASP A 315 26.21 -0.13 -20.37
CA ASP A 315 27.33 -0.84 -19.73
C ASP A 315 28.17 0.07 -18.81
N SER A 316 27.83 1.36 -18.75
CA SER A 316 28.53 2.35 -17.93
C SER A 316 27.79 2.71 -16.64
N LYS A 317 28.56 3.19 -15.64
CA LYS A 317 28.03 3.87 -14.45
C LYS A 317 27.70 5.34 -14.72
N ASN A 318 28.16 5.88 -15.85
CA ASN A 318 27.95 7.26 -16.25
C ASN A 318 26.68 7.36 -17.10
N ARG A 319 26.02 8.52 -17.07
CA ARG A 319 24.70 8.72 -17.68
C ARG A 319 24.69 9.93 -18.60
N ILE A 320 23.98 9.81 -19.72
CA ILE A 320 23.73 10.87 -20.69
C ILE A 320 22.98 12.02 -20.00
N CYS A 321 23.49 13.24 -20.20
CA CYS A 321 22.96 14.49 -19.66
C CYS A 321 22.89 14.59 -18.12
N GLU A 322 23.58 13.71 -17.40
CA GLU A 322 23.79 13.80 -15.95
C GLU A 322 25.18 14.39 -15.61
N PRO A 323 25.50 14.70 -14.34
CA PRO A 323 26.81 15.24 -13.97
C PRO A 323 28.03 14.37 -14.36
N SER A 324 27.80 13.09 -14.71
CA SER A 324 28.83 12.14 -15.17
C SER A 324 28.97 12.08 -16.69
N TYR A 325 28.21 12.88 -17.43
CA TYR A 325 28.09 12.75 -18.89
C TYR A 325 29.41 12.91 -19.63
N ASP A 326 30.26 13.85 -19.24
CA ASP A 326 31.57 14.05 -19.88
C ASP A 326 32.46 12.80 -19.78
N LYS A 327 32.35 12.04 -18.68
CA LYS A 327 33.07 10.77 -18.51
C LYS A 327 32.51 9.66 -19.39
N LEU A 328 31.20 9.65 -19.63
CA LEU A 328 30.61 8.72 -20.59
C LEU A 328 31.14 9.01 -22.00
N LEU A 329 31.24 10.28 -22.36
CA LEU A 329 31.80 10.69 -23.65
C LEU A 329 33.28 10.34 -23.80
N GLU A 330 34.04 10.23 -22.71
CA GLU A 330 35.42 9.73 -22.71
C GLU A 330 35.52 8.20 -22.86
N GLU A 331 34.46 7.45 -22.56
CA GLU A 331 34.41 5.99 -22.69
C GLU A 331 34.07 5.52 -24.11
N VAL A 332 33.58 6.42 -24.96
CA VAL A 332 33.26 6.15 -26.37
C VAL A 332 34.53 6.08 -27.19
N GLU A 333 34.67 5.03 -28.01
CA GLU A 333 35.79 4.87 -28.93
C GLU A 333 35.79 5.96 -30.01
N GLU A 334 36.99 6.42 -30.38
CA GLU A 334 37.16 7.53 -31.34
C GLU A 334 36.56 7.22 -32.73
N GLU A 335 36.52 5.94 -33.11
CA GLU A 335 35.97 5.46 -34.39
C GLU A 335 34.45 5.61 -34.50
N ASP A 336 33.74 5.69 -33.36
CA ASP A 336 32.30 5.88 -33.30
C ASP A 336 31.90 7.36 -33.45
N TYR A 337 32.87 8.28 -33.50
CA TYR A 337 32.61 9.70 -33.68
C TYR A 337 32.73 10.15 -35.14
N HIS A 338 31.84 11.05 -35.52
CA HIS A 338 31.83 11.72 -36.82
C HIS A 338 32.21 13.20 -36.70
N CYS A 339 33.01 13.70 -37.63
CA CYS A 339 33.43 15.11 -37.68
C CYS A 339 32.33 16.07 -38.19
N CYS A 340 31.19 15.54 -38.63
CA CYS A 340 30.08 16.30 -39.22
C CYS A 340 28.75 15.71 -38.73
N LYS A 341 27.69 16.54 -38.74
CA LYS A 341 26.33 16.07 -38.43
C LYS A 341 25.94 14.95 -39.38
N LEU A 342 25.45 13.86 -38.81
CA LEU A 342 24.90 12.74 -39.56
C LEU A 342 23.58 13.17 -40.25
N PRO A 343 23.37 12.85 -41.53
CA PRO A 343 22.15 13.23 -42.25
C PRO A 343 20.93 12.49 -41.71
N GLY A 344 19.76 13.14 -41.75
CA GLY A 344 18.51 12.54 -41.28
C GLY A 344 18.40 12.37 -39.76
N ARG A 345 19.21 13.11 -38.98
CA ARG A 345 19.20 13.09 -37.52
C ARG A 345 19.19 14.49 -36.93
N ILE A 346 18.44 14.68 -35.86
CA ILE A 346 18.39 15.91 -35.07
C ILE A 346 19.53 15.87 -34.04
N SER A 347 20.32 16.94 -33.99
CA SER A 347 21.29 17.14 -32.91
C SER A 347 20.56 17.46 -31.61
N CYS A 348 20.82 16.70 -30.55
CA CYS A 348 20.29 16.99 -29.22
C CYS A 348 20.73 18.37 -28.70
N GLU A 349 21.87 18.88 -29.17
CA GLU A 349 22.31 20.25 -28.87
C GLU A 349 21.40 21.31 -29.52
N ASP A 350 21.02 21.10 -30.79
CA ASP A 350 20.08 22.00 -31.48
C ASP A 350 18.69 21.94 -30.81
N LEU A 351 18.27 20.74 -30.38
CA LEU A 351 17.02 20.55 -29.63
C LEU A 351 17.07 21.28 -28.28
N ARG A 352 18.20 21.23 -27.56
CA ARG A 352 18.37 22.00 -26.31
C ARG A 352 18.19 23.49 -26.56
N MET A 353 18.88 24.04 -27.56
CA MET A 353 18.76 25.45 -27.92
C MET A 353 17.31 25.81 -28.26
N PHE A 354 16.61 24.97 -29.02
CA PHE A 354 15.19 25.16 -29.34
C PHE A 354 14.29 25.18 -28.08
N ILE A 355 14.48 24.23 -27.16
CA ILE A 355 13.73 24.15 -25.90
C ILE A 355 13.96 25.39 -25.03
N GLU A 356 15.17 25.96 -25.05
CA GLU A 356 15.52 27.14 -24.27
C GLU A 356 15.04 28.45 -24.90
N SER A 357 14.96 28.53 -26.24
CA SER A 357 14.60 29.75 -26.96
C SER A 357 13.12 29.92 -27.23
N GLU A 358 12.36 28.83 -27.39
CA GLU A 358 10.96 28.84 -27.82
C GLU A 358 10.03 28.28 -26.72
N PRO A 359 8.76 28.73 -26.65
CA PRO A 359 7.76 28.07 -25.80
C PRO A 359 7.45 26.67 -26.35
N CYS A 360 8.09 25.65 -25.77
CA CYS A 360 7.99 24.24 -26.18
C CYS A 360 7.27 23.35 -25.15
N ASP A 361 6.42 23.91 -24.29
CA ASP A 361 5.67 23.12 -23.32
C ASP A 361 4.64 22.24 -24.04
N VAL A 362 4.97 20.96 -24.21
CA VAL A 362 4.11 19.98 -24.90
C VAL A 362 2.80 19.69 -24.17
N ARG A 363 2.58 20.24 -22.98
CA ARG A 363 1.28 20.21 -22.30
C ARG A 363 0.31 21.27 -22.85
N THR A 364 0.83 22.22 -23.64
CA THR A 364 0.04 23.26 -24.31
C THR A 364 -0.10 22.97 -25.81
N ALA A 365 -1.21 23.40 -26.41
CA ALA A 365 -1.43 23.23 -27.84
C ALA A 365 -0.36 23.96 -28.70
N GLU A 366 0.05 25.15 -28.27
CA GLU A 366 1.11 25.94 -28.94
C GLU A 366 2.46 25.23 -28.88
N GLY A 367 2.89 24.79 -27.69
CA GLY A 367 4.16 24.08 -27.52
C GLY A 367 4.20 22.76 -28.29
N ARG A 368 3.09 22.01 -28.37
CA ARG A 368 2.99 20.82 -29.24
C ARG A 368 3.20 21.17 -30.71
N THR A 369 2.53 22.21 -31.20
CA THR A 369 2.63 22.65 -32.60
C THR A 369 4.05 23.06 -32.96
N ASN A 370 4.70 23.83 -32.08
CA ASN A 370 6.08 24.27 -32.27
C ASN A 370 7.05 23.08 -32.34
N LEU A 371 6.91 22.12 -31.42
CA LEU A 371 7.77 20.94 -31.41
C LEU A 371 7.51 20.03 -32.62
N ILE A 372 6.25 19.82 -33.02
CA ILE A 372 5.92 19.04 -34.23
C ILE A 372 6.63 19.64 -35.45
N LYS A 373 6.52 20.97 -35.63
CA LYS A 373 7.16 21.68 -36.75
C LYS A 373 8.69 21.51 -36.76
N PHE A 374 9.32 21.54 -35.60
CA PHE A 374 10.76 21.29 -35.48
C PHE A 374 11.13 19.85 -35.88
N LEU A 375 10.28 18.87 -35.58
CA LEU A 375 10.54 17.45 -35.82
C LEU A 375 10.15 16.96 -37.23
N SER A 376 9.21 17.62 -37.92
CA SER A 376 8.61 17.16 -39.19
C SER A 376 9.59 16.90 -40.33
N GLY A 377 10.80 17.46 -40.29
CA GLY A 377 11.84 17.24 -41.31
C GLY A 377 12.65 15.96 -41.12
N THR A 378 12.53 15.29 -39.97
CA THR A 378 13.38 14.14 -39.59
C THR A 378 12.58 12.94 -39.10
N ILE A 379 11.57 13.17 -38.26
CA ILE A 379 10.74 12.10 -37.70
C ILE A 379 9.53 11.87 -38.63
N PRO A 380 9.27 10.64 -39.10
CA PRO A 380 8.16 10.36 -40.02
C PRO A 380 6.78 10.68 -39.46
N ASP A 381 6.57 10.42 -38.16
CA ASP A 381 5.33 10.71 -37.44
C ASP A 381 5.63 11.57 -36.20
N PRO A 382 5.77 12.89 -36.39
CA PRO A 382 6.08 13.81 -35.29
C PRO A 382 4.90 13.98 -34.31
N GLU A 383 3.66 13.75 -34.75
CA GLU A 383 2.48 13.86 -33.87
C GLU A 383 2.47 12.75 -32.82
N THR A 384 2.66 11.50 -33.25
CA THR A 384 2.78 10.36 -32.33
C THR A 384 3.95 10.54 -31.38
N PHE A 385 5.11 10.99 -31.87
CA PHE A 385 6.27 11.28 -31.01
C PHE A 385 5.96 12.30 -29.92
N VAL A 386 5.32 13.42 -30.28
CA VAL A 386 5.00 14.49 -29.32
C VAL A 386 3.92 14.05 -28.32
N ASN A 387 2.96 13.23 -28.74
CA ASN A 387 1.97 12.66 -27.82
C ASN A 387 2.61 11.71 -26.80
N GLU A 388 3.53 10.85 -27.23
CA GLU A 388 4.25 9.95 -26.31
C GLU A 388 5.18 10.71 -25.37
N LEU A 389 5.85 11.76 -25.86
CA LEU A 389 6.65 12.64 -25.02
C LEU A 389 5.77 13.37 -23.99
N HIS A 390 4.59 13.83 -24.40
CA HIS A 390 3.62 14.43 -23.48
C HIS A 390 3.18 13.43 -22.40
N GLU A 391 2.83 12.20 -22.76
CA GLU A 391 2.48 11.15 -21.80
C GLU A 391 3.64 10.80 -20.88
N PHE A 392 4.89 10.88 -21.36
CA PHE A 392 6.07 10.71 -20.52
C PHE A 392 6.21 11.83 -19.51
N LEU A 393 6.05 13.09 -19.92
CA LEU A 393 6.27 14.29 -19.10
C LEU A 393 5.15 14.59 -18.10
N HIS A 394 3.96 14.05 -18.33
CA HIS A 394 2.79 14.29 -17.50
C HIS A 394 1.98 13.01 -17.28
N THR A 395 1.69 12.71 -16.01
CA THR A 395 0.72 11.70 -15.62
C THR A 395 -0.49 12.39 -14.99
N SER A 396 -1.69 12.12 -15.51
CA SER A 396 -2.94 12.63 -14.93
C SER A 396 -3.61 11.54 -14.09
N PRO A 397 -3.56 11.62 -12.75
CA PRO A 397 -4.16 10.60 -11.89
C PRO A 397 -5.68 10.75 -11.86
N GLN A 398 -6.40 9.63 -11.85
CA GLN A 398 -7.85 9.62 -11.70
C GLN A 398 -8.23 9.60 -10.21
N LEU A 399 -8.30 10.77 -9.59
CA LEU A 399 -8.65 10.94 -8.17
C LEU A 399 -10.18 10.96 -7.93
N PRO A 400 -10.66 10.73 -6.69
CA PRO A 400 -12.06 10.98 -6.33
C PRO A 400 -12.51 12.40 -6.68
N SER A 401 -13.73 12.54 -7.19
CA SER A 401 -14.27 13.87 -7.53
C SER A 401 -14.26 14.78 -6.30
N PRO A 402 -13.77 16.03 -6.40
CA PRO A 402 -13.81 16.99 -5.29
C PRO A 402 -15.21 17.54 -5.03
N ASN A 403 -16.17 17.29 -5.92
CA ASN A 403 -17.57 17.69 -5.73
C ASN A 403 -18.28 16.69 -4.81
N LYS A 404 -18.14 16.90 -3.50
CA LYS A 404 -18.67 16.08 -2.40
C LYS A 404 -19.27 16.97 -1.33
N ASN A 405 -20.09 16.39 -0.45
CA ASN A 405 -20.53 17.05 0.77
C ASN A 405 -19.43 16.91 1.83
N TYR A 406 -18.69 17.97 2.09
CA TYR A 406 -17.62 17.94 3.09
C TYR A 406 -18.21 18.03 4.50
N VAL A 407 -18.09 16.93 5.25
CA VAL A 407 -18.59 16.81 6.62
C VAL A 407 -17.49 17.22 7.58
N GLN A 408 -17.81 18.16 8.47
CA GLN A 408 -16.85 18.61 9.48
C GLN A 408 -16.66 17.54 10.55
N THR A 409 -15.41 17.15 10.78
CA THR A 409 -15.02 16.21 11.83
C THR A 409 -14.05 16.88 12.81
N ASP A 410 -14.04 16.41 14.06
CA ASP A 410 -13.06 16.86 15.05
C ASP A 410 -11.67 16.39 14.65
N ARG A 411 -10.80 17.31 14.22
CA ARG A 411 -9.48 16.94 13.71
C ARG A 411 -8.59 16.35 14.81
N LEU A 412 -7.92 15.25 14.48
CA LEU A 412 -6.84 14.72 15.29
C LEU A 412 -5.59 15.56 15.04
N HIS A 413 -4.91 15.92 16.11
CA HIS A 413 -3.64 16.64 16.06
C HIS A 413 -2.60 15.88 16.88
N ILE A 414 -1.66 15.24 16.18
CA ILE A 414 -0.63 14.39 16.76
C ILE A 414 0.73 14.98 16.34
N PRO A 415 1.20 16.06 16.98
CA PRO A 415 2.44 16.71 16.60
C PRO A 415 3.63 15.78 16.75
N LEU A 416 4.72 16.11 16.04
CA LEU A 416 6.00 15.44 16.22
C LEU A 416 6.50 15.59 17.66
N GLY A 417 7.22 14.58 18.15
CA GLY A 417 7.86 14.59 19.46
C GLY A 417 7.01 14.01 20.60
N MET A 418 5.72 13.72 20.38
CA MET A 418 4.93 12.95 21.36
C MET A 418 5.50 11.55 21.52
N SER A 419 5.53 11.06 22.75
CA SER A 419 5.82 9.66 23.06
C SER A 419 4.64 8.76 22.69
N ARG A 420 4.92 7.46 22.52
CA ARG A 420 3.89 6.44 22.26
C ARG A 420 2.72 6.51 23.27
N GLN A 421 3.02 6.69 24.56
CA GLN A 421 2.00 6.72 25.60
C GLN A 421 1.16 8.00 25.52
N GLU A 422 1.77 9.16 25.29
CA GLU A 422 1.04 10.42 25.12
C GLU A 422 0.09 10.36 23.91
N ILE A 423 0.49 9.70 22.81
CA ILE A 423 -0.37 9.49 21.64
C ILE A 423 -1.56 8.59 22.00
N ILE A 424 -1.32 7.47 22.68
CA ILE A 424 -2.38 6.55 23.12
C ILE A 424 -3.38 7.29 24.03
N ASP A 425 -2.90 8.09 24.97
CA ASP A 425 -3.76 8.81 25.91
C ASP A 425 -4.55 9.93 25.22
N TYR A 426 -3.92 10.66 24.30
CA TYR A 426 -4.59 11.64 23.45
C TYR A 426 -5.70 11.00 22.62
N LEU A 427 -5.39 9.95 21.84
CA LEU A 427 -6.38 9.24 21.03
C LEU A 427 -7.51 8.68 21.91
N GLY A 428 -7.17 8.14 23.08
CA GLY A 428 -8.14 7.67 24.07
C GLY A 428 -9.14 8.75 24.50
N SER A 429 -8.68 9.99 24.67
CA SER A 429 -9.54 11.15 24.99
C SER A 429 -10.43 11.61 23.83
N MET A 430 -10.09 11.24 22.60
CA MET A 430 -10.81 11.66 21.39
C MET A 430 -11.94 10.69 20.99
N ARG A 431 -11.96 9.47 21.52
CA ARG A 431 -12.84 8.37 21.03
C ARG A 431 -14.33 8.69 21.02
N SER A 432 -14.83 9.47 21.98
CA SER A 432 -16.26 9.80 22.04
C SER A 432 -16.70 10.84 21.01
N ARG A 433 -15.76 11.51 20.32
CA ARG A 433 -16.02 12.62 19.41
C ARG A 433 -15.35 12.49 18.05
N ASN A 434 -14.41 11.54 17.90
CA ASN A 434 -13.73 11.23 16.66
C ASN A 434 -13.74 9.72 16.43
N GLU A 435 -14.46 9.29 15.40
CA GLU A 435 -14.63 7.88 15.07
C GLU A 435 -13.33 7.20 14.64
N LEU A 436 -12.48 7.91 13.88
CA LEU A 436 -11.18 7.42 13.44
C LEU A 436 -10.29 7.03 14.65
N ALA A 437 -10.28 7.84 15.70
CA ALA A 437 -9.60 7.54 16.95
C ALA A 437 -10.20 6.34 17.67
N ASP A 438 -11.53 6.19 17.67
CA ASP A 438 -12.17 5.02 18.28
C ASP A 438 -11.84 3.72 17.52
N LEU A 439 -12.01 3.71 16.20
CA LEU A 439 -11.68 2.60 15.32
C LEU A 439 -10.21 2.17 15.45
N ALA A 440 -9.29 3.11 15.68
CA ALA A 440 -7.88 2.79 15.91
C ALA A 440 -7.66 1.88 17.13
N PHE A 441 -8.47 1.97 18.20
CA PHE A 441 -8.38 1.05 19.34
C PHE A 441 -8.90 -0.35 19.00
N TYR A 442 -9.87 -0.46 18.10
CA TYR A 442 -10.33 -1.75 17.58
C TYR A 442 -9.29 -2.36 16.65
N ALA A 443 -8.74 -1.60 15.70
CA ALA A 443 -7.62 -2.04 14.85
C ALA A 443 -6.37 -2.40 15.63
N TRP A 444 -6.09 -1.69 16.73
CA TRP A 444 -5.02 -2.01 17.67
C TRP A 444 -5.36 -3.19 18.60
N ARG A 445 -6.61 -3.65 18.59
CA ARG A 445 -7.14 -4.83 19.30
C ARG A 445 -7.03 -4.78 20.81
N ASP A 446 -7.07 -3.58 21.40
CA ASP A 446 -7.09 -3.43 22.86
C ASP A 446 -8.49 -3.67 23.43
N VAL A 447 -8.77 -4.92 23.79
CA VAL A 447 -10.06 -5.32 24.36
C VAL A 447 -10.24 -4.93 25.84
N ALA A 448 -9.22 -4.37 26.50
CA ALA A 448 -9.39 -3.77 27.83
C ALA A 448 -10.00 -2.36 27.72
N ARG A 449 -9.73 -1.66 26.62
CA ARG A 449 -10.26 -0.32 26.36
C ARG A 449 -11.46 -0.31 25.41
N SER A 450 -11.75 -1.40 24.72
CA SER A 450 -12.83 -1.48 23.72
C SER A 450 -13.90 -2.51 24.06
N SER A 451 -15.07 -2.41 23.41
CA SER A 451 -16.08 -3.47 23.48
C SER A 451 -15.53 -4.78 22.92
N TRP A 452 -15.87 -5.90 23.54
CA TRP A 452 -15.50 -7.23 23.03
C TRP A 452 -16.37 -7.65 21.85
N GLU A 453 -17.56 -7.09 21.69
CA GLU A 453 -18.53 -7.56 20.69
C GLU A 453 -17.98 -7.53 19.26
N PRO A 454 -17.27 -6.48 18.80
CA PRO A 454 -16.63 -6.48 17.48
C PRO A 454 -15.58 -7.59 17.30
N MET A 455 -14.75 -7.82 18.32
CA MET A 455 -13.74 -8.89 18.33
C MET A 455 -14.40 -10.27 18.23
N LEU A 456 -15.48 -10.49 18.98
CA LEU A 456 -16.21 -11.76 18.97
C LEU A 456 -16.88 -12.01 17.62
N LYS A 457 -17.58 -11.02 17.06
CA LYS A 457 -18.20 -11.12 15.74
C LYS A 457 -17.15 -11.49 14.69
N ALA A 458 -16.05 -10.74 14.64
CA ALA A 458 -14.99 -10.97 13.68
C ALA A 458 -14.36 -12.37 13.87
N SER A 459 -14.12 -12.79 15.12
CA SER A 459 -13.53 -14.10 15.44
C SER A 459 -14.38 -15.28 14.99
N LEU A 460 -15.71 -15.19 15.12
CA LEU A 460 -16.63 -16.30 14.85
C LEU A 460 -17.15 -16.34 13.40
N GLU A 461 -17.06 -15.24 12.65
CA GLU A 461 -17.63 -15.17 11.30
C GLU A 461 -16.57 -15.09 10.20
N ARG A 462 -15.35 -14.61 10.49
CA ARG A 462 -14.37 -14.18 9.46
C ARG A 462 -13.01 -14.83 9.60
N ASN A 463 -13.00 -16.11 9.95
CA ASN A 463 -11.76 -16.85 10.21
C ASN A 463 -11.71 -18.22 9.51
N PRO A 464 -11.62 -18.25 8.16
CA PRO A 464 -11.66 -19.50 7.38
C PRO A 464 -10.40 -20.36 7.51
N VAL A 465 -9.23 -19.79 7.83
CA VAL A 465 -7.97 -20.54 7.95
C VAL A 465 -8.02 -21.50 9.13
N SER A 466 -8.51 -21.02 10.29
CA SER A 466 -8.67 -21.86 11.48
C SER A 466 -9.61 -23.05 11.24
N LEU A 467 -10.66 -22.85 10.42
CA LEU A 467 -11.59 -23.91 10.02
C LEU A 467 -10.92 -24.91 9.06
N SER A 468 -10.16 -24.41 8.08
CA SER A 468 -9.41 -25.23 7.13
C SER A 468 -8.36 -26.09 7.84
N ALA A 469 -7.63 -25.51 8.81
CA ALA A 469 -6.63 -26.21 9.61
C ALA A 469 -7.24 -27.32 10.48
N ALA A 470 -8.47 -27.11 10.99
CA ALA A 470 -9.19 -28.09 11.79
C ALA A 470 -10.01 -29.09 10.96
N LYS A 471 -9.94 -29.05 9.63
CA LYS A 471 -10.72 -29.91 8.74
C LYS A 471 -10.46 -31.39 9.04
N GLY A 472 -11.53 -32.12 9.34
CA GLY A 472 -11.48 -33.54 9.69
C GLY A 472 -11.17 -33.85 11.16
N MET A 473 -10.91 -32.83 11.99
CA MET A 473 -10.78 -32.98 13.43
C MET A 473 -12.16 -32.95 14.11
N ASN A 474 -12.37 -33.79 15.10
CA ASN A 474 -13.44 -33.58 16.08
C ASN A 474 -13.04 -32.52 17.12
N THR A 475 -13.98 -32.06 17.93
CA THR A 475 -13.75 -31.00 18.92
C THR A 475 -12.61 -31.31 19.90
N ALA A 476 -12.47 -32.56 20.36
CA ALA A 476 -11.40 -32.95 21.27
C ALA A 476 -10.02 -32.94 20.57
N GLN A 477 -9.96 -33.34 19.30
CA GLN A 477 -8.75 -33.26 18.49
C GLN A 477 -8.35 -31.80 18.23
N ALA A 478 -9.30 -30.95 17.86
CA ALA A 478 -9.07 -29.52 17.66
C ALA A 478 -8.57 -28.83 18.95
N TYR A 479 -9.18 -29.17 20.10
CA TYR A 479 -8.73 -28.70 21.40
C TYR A 479 -7.29 -29.12 21.72
N ASN A 480 -6.95 -30.40 21.55
CA ASN A 480 -5.59 -30.89 21.78
C ASN A 480 -4.57 -30.27 20.81
N TRP A 481 -4.96 -30.04 19.55
CA TRP A 481 -4.14 -29.33 18.58
C TRP A 481 -3.81 -27.90 19.05
N LEU A 482 -4.80 -27.15 19.53
CA LEU A 482 -4.60 -25.80 20.08
C LEU A 482 -3.74 -25.81 21.35
N LEU A 483 -3.90 -26.81 22.22
CA LEU A 483 -3.07 -26.97 23.42
C LEU A 483 -1.59 -27.28 23.08
N SER A 484 -1.34 -27.96 21.96
CA SER A 484 0.03 -28.29 21.55
C SER A 484 0.85 -27.08 21.07
N MET A 485 0.18 -25.98 20.73
CA MET A 485 0.83 -24.73 20.30
C MET A 485 1.46 -23.98 21.48
N PRO A 486 2.57 -23.25 21.29
CA PRO A 486 3.10 -22.33 22.30
C PRO A 486 2.03 -21.38 22.84
N ASN A 487 2.05 -21.13 24.15
CA ASN A 487 1.11 -20.24 24.82
C ASN A 487 1.58 -18.78 24.80
N GLU A 488 1.82 -18.28 23.58
CA GLU A 488 2.40 -16.97 23.33
C GLU A 488 1.60 -16.26 22.24
N SER A 489 0.97 -15.15 22.61
CA SER A 489 0.29 -14.27 21.66
C SER A 489 1.30 -13.48 20.82
N ILE A 490 0.91 -13.14 19.59
CA ILE A 490 1.65 -12.19 18.76
C ILE A 490 1.41 -10.73 19.19
N TYR A 491 0.42 -10.48 20.05
CA TYR A 491 0.12 -9.17 20.61
C TYR A 491 0.50 -9.09 22.09
N GLU A 492 1.09 -7.96 22.49
CA GLU A 492 1.42 -7.68 23.89
C GLU A 492 0.24 -7.09 24.69
N GLY A 493 0.30 -7.24 26.01
CA GLY A 493 -0.68 -6.64 26.92
C GLY A 493 -2.09 -7.21 26.73
N PRO A 494 -3.16 -6.42 26.94
CA PRO A 494 -4.55 -6.88 26.86
C PRO A 494 -5.05 -7.12 25.43
N ARG A 495 -4.18 -7.10 24.42
CA ARG A 495 -4.54 -7.20 23.02
C ARG A 495 -4.64 -8.67 22.58
N LEU A 496 -5.51 -8.97 21.62
CA LEU A 496 -5.80 -10.36 21.22
C LEU A 496 -5.59 -10.60 19.73
N ALA A 497 -5.03 -11.76 19.41
CA ALA A 497 -4.99 -12.34 18.07
C ALA A 497 -6.34 -12.95 17.67
N GLN A 498 -6.61 -12.97 16.35
CA GLN A 498 -7.75 -13.65 15.77
C GLN A 498 -7.50 -15.15 15.57
N PRO A 499 -8.56 -15.98 15.47
CA PRO A 499 -8.41 -17.42 15.22
C PRO A 499 -7.51 -17.80 14.03
N ASP A 500 -7.59 -17.09 12.91
CA ASP A 500 -6.74 -17.38 11.75
C ASP A 500 -5.27 -17.10 12.03
N GLU A 501 -4.95 -16.06 12.80
CA GLU A 501 -3.57 -15.77 13.19
C GLU A 501 -3.02 -16.85 14.13
N VAL A 502 -3.85 -17.35 15.05
CA VAL A 502 -3.49 -18.49 15.90
C VAL A 502 -3.16 -19.71 15.06
N ALA A 503 -3.98 -20.00 14.05
CA ALA A 503 -3.77 -21.13 13.14
C ALA A 503 -2.54 -20.93 12.23
N ASN A 504 -2.39 -19.75 11.63
CA ASN A 504 -1.31 -19.43 10.68
C ASN A 504 0.06 -19.40 11.36
N TYR A 505 0.16 -18.72 12.50
CA TYR A 505 1.43 -18.57 13.22
C TYR A 505 1.66 -19.68 14.25
N LYS A 506 0.72 -20.64 14.33
CA LYS A 506 0.76 -21.83 15.19
C LYS A 506 1.09 -21.50 16.65
N ARG A 507 0.56 -20.38 17.15
CA ARG A 507 0.80 -19.87 18.50
C ARG A 507 -0.32 -18.93 18.92
N GLY A 508 -0.59 -18.88 20.22
CA GLY A 508 -1.58 -17.95 20.76
C GLY A 508 -1.69 -18.08 22.26
N ASP A 509 -2.20 -17.03 22.90
CA ASP A 509 -2.61 -17.05 24.30
C ASP A 509 -3.86 -17.92 24.51
N GLY A 510 -4.10 -18.36 25.76
CA GLY A 510 -5.26 -19.17 26.11
C GLY A 510 -6.61 -18.57 25.71
N ILE A 511 -6.78 -17.25 25.79
CA ILE A 511 -8.02 -16.59 25.35
C ILE A 511 -8.20 -16.74 23.82
N GLU A 512 -7.12 -16.54 23.07
CA GLU A 512 -7.11 -16.58 21.60
C GLU A 512 -7.38 -18.00 21.10
N LYS A 513 -6.76 -19.01 21.74
CA LYS A 513 -7.03 -20.43 21.49
C LYS A 513 -8.46 -20.81 21.82
N ALA A 514 -9.02 -20.30 22.92
CA ALA A 514 -10.42 -20.53 23.25
C ALA A 514 -11.37 -19.94 22.19
N MET A 515 -11.09 -18.73 21.69
CA MET A 515 -11.85 -18.14 20.58
C MET A 515 -11.70 -18.95 19.29
N ALA A 516 -10.51 -19.46 18.98
CA ALA A 516 -10.29 -20.33 17.83
C ALA A 516 -11.09 -21.64 17.93
N LEU A 517 -11.10 -22.28 19.10
CA LEU A 517 -11.94 -23.46 19.33
C LEU A 517 -13.43 -23.13 19.22
N ALA A 518 -13.86 -21.97 19.74
CA ALA A 518 -15.25 -21.53 19.62
C ALA A 518 -15.68 -21.34 18.15
N ASN A 519 -14.81 -20.76 17.32
CA ASN A 519 -15.04 -20.63 15.87
C ASN A 519 -15.22 -22.02 15.20
N ILE A 520 -14.33 -22.97 15.52
CA ILE A 520 -14.39 -24.34 15.00
C ILE A 520 -15.68 -25.05 15.43
N ILE A 521 -16.06 -24.95 16.71
CA ILE A 521 -17.29 -25.57 17.23
C ILE A 521 -18.52 -24.95 16.58
N ARG A 522 -18.59 -23.62 16.51
CA ARG A 522 -19.72 -22.90 15.92
C ARG A 522 -19.96 -23.33 14.47
N HIS A 523 -18.89 -23.48 13.68
CA HIS A 523 -19.03 -23.87 12.28
C HIS A 523 -19.39 -25.36 12.12
N ALA A 524 -18.88 -26.24 12.99
CA ALA A 524 -19.21 -27.67 12.97
C ALA A 524 -20.63 -27.95 13.51
N GLN A 525 -21.07 -27.19 14.51
CA GLN A 525 -22.32 -27.39 15.26
C GLN A 525 -22.97 -26.03 15.58
N PRO A 526 -23.68 -25.41 14.61
CA PRO A 526 -24.20 -24.04 14.72
C PRO A 526 -25.10 -23.76 15.93
N ASP A 527 -25.85 -24.77 16.39
CA ASP A 527 -26.80 -24.64 17.50
C ASP A 527 -26.16 -24.78 18.89
N THR A 528 -24.84 -25.01 18.95
CA THR A 528 -24.13 -25.18 20.23
C THR A 528 -24.14 -23.89 21.04
N LEU A 529 -24.59 -23.97 22.29
CA LEU A 529 -24.51 -22.86 23.21
C LEU A 529 -23.07 -22.69 23.68
N LEU A 530 -22.47 -21.55 23.34
CA LEU A 530 -21.09 -21.22 23.64
C LEU A 530 -21.02 -20.08 24.65
N SER A 531 -20.21 -20.26 25.69
CA SER A 531 -19.85 -19.20 26.63
C SER A 531 -18.37 -19.25 26.97
N LEU A 532 -17.76 -18.08 27.11
CA LEU A 532 -16.35 -17.93 27.42
C LEU A 532 -16.21 -17.17 28.74
N HIS A 533 -15.59 -17.83 29.71
CA HIS A 533 -15.26 -17.27 31.01
C HIS A 533 -13.75 -17.04 31.08
N VAL A 534 -13.35 -15.78 31.23
CA VAL A 534 -11.96 -15.36 31.36
C VAL A 534 -11.78 -14.79 32.75
N ASN A 535 -10.90 -15.38 33.55
CA ASN A 535 -10.54 -14.89 34.87
C ASN A 535 -9.03 -14.95 35.07
N ASN A 536 -8.34 -13.89 34.63
CA ASN A 536 -6.89 -13.81 34.57
C ASN A 536 -6.32 -15.02 33.82
N ALA A 537 -5.58 -15.88 34.52
CA ALA A 537 -4.95 -17.04 33.93
C ALA A 537 -5.91 -18.20 33.63
N ASP A 538 -7.09 -18.27 34.25
CA ASP A 538 -8.06 -19.34 33.98
C ASP A 538 -9.01 -18.91 32.87
N VAL A 539 -9.00 -19.65 31.76
CA VAL A 539 -9.90 -19.44 30.62
C VAL A 539 -10.71 -20.71 30.42
N LEU A 540 -12.03 -20.59 30.48
CA LEU A 540 -12.96 -21.70 30.32
C LEU A 540 -13.93 -21.40 29.17
N LEU A 541 -13.83 -22.18 28.10
CA LEU A 541 -14.85 -22.24 27.06
C LEU A 541 -15.83 -23.37 27.41
N LYS A 542 -17.11 -23.04 27.51
CA LYS A 542 -18.19 -24.02 27.64
C LYS A 542 -18.93 -24.15 26.32
N ALA A 543 -19.16 -25.40 25.90
CA ALA A 543 -19.96 -25.76 24.75
C ALA A 543 -21.03 -26.76 25.20
N ASN A 544 -22.26 -26.27 25.42
CA ASN A 544 -23.29 -27.00 26.17
C ASN A 544 -22.73 -27.47 27.53
N ASP A 545 -22.69 -28.78 27.77
CA ASP A 545 -22.17 -29.40 29.00
C ASP A 545 -20.65 -29.67 28.96
N ALA A 546 -19.99 -29.49 27.81
CA ALA A 546 -18.56 -29.73 27.67
C ALA A 546 -17.73 -28.51 28.11
N GLU A 547 -16.64 -28.77 28.84
CA GLU A 547 -15.71 -27.75 29.33
C GLU A 547 -14.32 -27.90 28.70
N TYR A 548 -13.77 -26.79 28.20
CA TYR A 548 -12.42 -26.72 27.64
C TYR A 548 -11.64 -25.62 28.36
N ARG A 549 -10.48 -25.96 28.93
CA ARG A 549 -9.70 -25.06 29.79
C ARG A 549 -8.37 -24.68 29.14
N PHE A 550 -8.07 -23.39 29.15
CA PHE A 550 -6.83 -22.84 28.66
C PHE A 550 -6.19 -21.96 29.74
N THR A 551 -4.89 -21.73 29.62
CA THR A 551 -4.16 -20.82 30.51
C THR A 551 -3.83 -19.54 29.76
N SER A 552 -4.19 -18.39 30.32
CA SER A 552 -3.84 -17.09 29.76
C SER A 552 -2.72 -16.40 30.53
N SER A 553 -1.89 -15.66 29.80
CA SER A 553 -0.95 -14.68 30.34
C SER A 553 -1.57 -13.29 30.48
N LYS A 554 -2.74 -13.07 29.86
CA LYS A 554 -3.45 -11.80 29.79
C LYS A 554 -4.19 -11.57 31.10
N GLN A 555 -3.96 -10.42 31.74
CA GLN A 555 -4.61 -10.06 33.00
C GLN A 555 -6.04 -9.49 32.75
N LEU A 556 -6.88 -10.28 32.09
CA LEU A 556 -8.24 -9.90 31.69
C LEU A 556 -9.29 -10.65 32.50
N LYS A 557 -10.45 -10.03 32.71
CA LYS A 557 -11.61 -10.66 33.36
C LYS A 557 -12.88 -10.36 32.57
N LYS A 558 -13.59 -11.40 32.13
CA LYS A 558 -14.81 -11.25 31.32
C LYS A 558 -15.63 -12.53 31.30
N ASP A 559 -16.95 -12.38 31.37
CA ASP A 559 -17.90 -13.44 31.07
C ASP A 559 -18.65 -13.07 29.77
N LEU A 560 -18.64 -13.97 28.80
CA LEU A 560 -19.13 -13.70 27.45
C LEU A 560 -20.09 -14.80 27.00
N SER A 561 -21.26 -14.40 26.51
CA SER A 561 -22.14 -15.28 25.73
C SER A 561 -21.74 -15.16 24.26
N LEU A 562 -21.44 -16.27 23.60
CA LEU A 562 -21.04 -16.30 22.19
C LEU A 562 -22.21 -16.67 21.27
N ASN A 563 -23.44 -16.62 21.77
CA ASN A 563 -24.65 -17.15 21.11
C ASN A 563 -25.32 -16.18 20.14
N THR A 564 -24.97 -14.91 20.19
CA THR A 564 -25.58 -13.84 19.38
C THR A 564 -25.02 -13.74 17.96
N TYR A 565 -23.95 -14.48 17.65
CA TYR A 565 -23.28 -14.49 16.36
C TYR A 565 -23.69 -15.76 15.62
N ALA A 566 -24.85 -15.69 14.97
CA ALA A 566 -25.42 -16.78 14.19
C ALA A 566 -24.77 -16.86 12.80
N THR A 567 -24.63 -18.08 12.31
CA THR A 567 -24.16 -18.45 10.96
C THR A 567 -24.73 -17.53 9.88
N ILE A 568 -23.85 -16.89 9.10
CA ILE A 568 -24.20 -16.47 7.73
C ILE A 568 -24.46 -17.78 6.97
N ASP A 569 -25.67 -17.93 6.43
CA ASP A 569 -26.15 -19.16 5.78
C ASP A 569 -25.25 -19.59 4.61
N ARG A 570 -25.20 -20.91 4.41
CA ARG A 570 -24.31 -21.67 3.51
C ARG A 570 -24.40 -21.35 2.01
#